data_AF-A0A246ABK0-F1
#
_entry.id   AF-A0A246ABK0-F1
#
_cell.length_a   1.000
_cell.length_b   1.000
_cell.length_c   1.000
_cell.angle_alpha   90.00
_cell.angle_beta   90.00
_cell.angle_gamma   90.00
#
_symmetry.space_group_name_H-M   'P 1'
#
loop_
_entity.id
_entity.type
_entity.pdbx_description
1 polymer ?
#
loop_
_entity_poly.entity_id
_entity_poly.type
_entity_poly.pdbx_seq_one_letter_code
_entity_poly.pdbx_strand_id
1 'polypeptide(L)' 'MGLLKYAFVGAASVYALHYITKKRLSDGKSLVDDLIEKAPELIKEVNHLSQNIKQDYRQTTTLY' A
#
# COMPACT_ATOMS: atom_id res chain seq x y z
N MET A 1 -18.68 -25.09 3.69
CA MET A 1 -17.21 -24.91 3.70
C MET A 1 -16.85 -23.47 3.35
N GLY A 2 -16.94 -22.55 4.33
CA GLY A 2 -16.68 -21.13 4.08
C GLY A 2 -16.15 -20.39 5.30
N LEU A 3 -16.63 -20.70 6.50
CA LEU A 3 -16.18 -20.04 7.72
C LEU A 3 -14.69 -20.26 8.03
N LEU A 4 -14.15 -21.45 7.78
CA LEU A 4 -12.74 -21.77 8.01
C LEU A 4 -11.77 -20.94 7.14
N LYS A 5 -12.09 -20.72 5.86
CA LYS A 5 -11.26 -19.86 4.99
C LYS A 5 -11.29 -18.41 5.44
N TYR A 6 -12.44 -17.90 5.87
CA TYR A 6 -12.55 -16.54 6.39
C TYR A 6 -11.87 -16.38 7.75
N ALA A 7 -11.94 -17.40 8.61
CA ALA A 7 -11.22 -17.41 9.88
C ALA A 7 -9.70 -17.41 9.67
N PHE A 8 -9.21 -18.19 8.70
CA PHE A 8 -7.79 -18.20 8.35
C PHE A 8 -7.32 -16.86 7.80
N VAL A 9 -8.08 -16.26 6.87
CA VAL A 9 -7.79 -14.93 6.34
C VAL A 9 -7.82 -13.88 7.46
N GLY A 10 -8.82 -13.92 8.33
CA GLY A 10 -8.93 -13.01 9.47
C GLY A 10 -7.74 -13.13 10.43
N ALA A 11 -7.36 -14.36 10.79
CA ALA A 11 -6.20 -14.62 11.64
C ALA A 11 -4.89 -14.12 11.00
N ALA A 12 -4.68 -14.39 9.71
CA ALA A 12 -3.51 -13.93 8.98
C ALA A 12 -3.45 -12.40 8.91
N SER A 13 -4.57 -11.73 8.64
CA SER A 13 -4.65 -10.27 8.63
C SER A 13 -4.33 -9.66 10.00
N VAL A 14 -4.87 -10.22 11.08
CA VAL A 14 -4.59 -9.74 12.45
C VAL A 14 -3.12 -9.94 12.81
N TYR A 15 -2.54 -11.10 12.48
CA TYR A 15 -1.12 -11.37 12.71
C TYR A 15 -0.22 -10.43 11.91
N ALA A 16 -0.55 -10.20 10.65
CA ALA A 16 0.17 -9.25 9.80
C ALA A 16 0.10 -7.83 10.37
N LEU A 17 -1.10 -7.35 10.76
CA LEU A 17 -1.30 -6.06 11.41
C LEU A 17 -0.49 -5.93 12.70
N HIS A 18 -0.51 -6.96 13.54
CA HIS A 18 0.28 -6.99 14.78
C HIS A 18 1.78 -6.91 14.49
N TYR A 19 2.26 -7.62 13.48
CA TYR A 19 3.67 -7.60 13.11
C TYR A 19 4.12 -6.24 12.57
N ILE A 20 3.34 -5.61 11.69
CA ILE A 20 3.71 -4.31 11.11
C ILE A 20 3.57 -3.16 12.12
N THR A 21 2.66 -3.26 13.09
CA THR A 21 2.50 -2.26 14.17
C THR A 21 3.46 -2.47 15.33
N LYS A 22 4.12 -3.64 15.40
CA LYS A 22 5.10 -3.93 16.45
C LYS A 22 6.28 -2.97 16.30
N LYS A 23 6.59 -2.29 17.41
CA LYS A 23 7.76 -1.42 17.51
C LYS A 23 9.04 -2.25 17.55
N ARG A 24 10.03 -1.86 16.74
CA ARG A 24 11.36 -2.45 16.75
C ARG A 24 12.14 -1.96 17.97
N LEU A 25 12.98 -2.84 18.51
CA LEU A 25 13.81 -2.54 19.69
C LEU A 25 14.96 -1.58 19.35
N SER A 26 15.42 -1.56 18.09
CA SER A 26 16.57 -0.76 17.66
C SER A 26 16.29 0.74 17.67
N ASP A 27 15.10 1.14 17.22
CA ASP A 27 14.74 2.52 16.90
C ASP A 27 13.39 2.96 17.49
N GLY A 28 12.65 2.05 18.12
CA GLY A 28 11.35 2.34 18.77
C GLY A 28 10.21 2.64 17.79
N LYS A 29 10.47 2.65 16.48
CA LYS A 29 9.49 2.81 15.41
C LYS A 29 8.91 1.47 14.96
N SER A 30 7.68 1.48 14.45
CA SER A 30 7.05 0.33 13.80
C SER A 30 7.16 0.42 12.27
N LEU A 31 6.94 -0.70 11.56
CA LEU A 31 6.90 -0.70 10.10
C LEU A 31 5.76 0.17 9.56
N VAL A 32 4.67 0.32 10.33
CA VAL A 32 3.58 1.25 10.02
C VAL A 32 4.03 2.70 10.12
N ASP A 33 4.83 3.06 11.13
CA ASP A 33 5.37 4.42 11.25
C ASP A 33 6.25 4.76 10.04
N ASP A 34 7.10 3.82 9.61
CA ASP A 34 7.94 3.97 8.41
C ASP A 34 7.09 4.12 7.12
N LEU A 35 5.99 3.37 7.02
CA LEU A 35 5.02 3.47 5.91
C LEU A 35 4.30 4.82 5.91
N ILE A 36 3.90 5.33 7.07
CA ILE A 36 3.25 6.64 7.21
C ILE A 36 4.24 7.75 6.85
N GLU A 37 5.49 7.64 7.28
CA GLU A 37 6.56 8.59 6.96
C GLU A 37 6.85 8.64 5.44
N LYS A 38 6.78 7.49 4.76
CA LYS A 38 6.94 7.36 3.30
C LYS A 38 5.65 7.55 2.49
N ALA A 39 4.49 7.57 3.12
CA ALA A 39 3.19 7.71 2.46
C ALA A 39 3.10 8.91 1.50
N PRO A 40 3.56 10.14 1.84
CA PRO A 40 3.51 11.26 0.90
C PRO A 40 4.38 11.06 -0.34
N GLU A 41 5.48 10.32 -0.24
CA GLU A 41 6.34 9.98 -1.38
C GLU A 41 5.64 8.97 -2.30
N LEU A 42 5.06 7.92 -1.73
CA LEU A 42 4.27 6.92 -2.46
C LEU A 42 3.08 7.55 -3.19
N ILE A 43 2.36 8.48 -2.54
CA ILE A 43 1.25 9.21 -3.16
C ILE A 43 1.75 10.05 -4.35
N LYS A 44 2.91 10.70 -4.23
CA LYS A 44 3.50 11.47 -5.33
C LYS A 44 3.87 10.57 -6.50
N GLU A 45 4.51 9.44 -6.27
CA GLU A 45 4.89 8.48 -7.31
C GLU A 45 3.66 7.92 -8.05
N VAL A 46 2.63 7.53 -7.30
CA VAL A 46 1.36 7.03 -7.87
C VAL A 46 0.68 8.11 -8.70
N ASN A 47 0.64 9.36 -8.22
CA ASN A 47 0.08 10.47 -8.96
C ASN A 47 0.86 10.75 -10.25
N HIS A 48 2.19 10.74 -10.20
CA HIS A 48 3.03 10.93 -11.37
C HIS A 48 2.82 9.81 -12.40
N LEU A 49 2.75 8.55 -11.95
CA LEU A 49 2.43 7.42 -12.82
C LEU A 49 1.03 7.57 -13.45
N SER A 50 0.03 7.98 -12.68
CA SER A 50 -1.33 8.22 -13.19
C SER A 50 -1.37 9.36 -14.21
N GLN A 51 -0.59 10.43 -13.98
CA GLN A 51 -0.49 11.56 -14.90
C GLN A 51 0.16 11.13 -16.22
N ASN A 52 1.25 10.35 -16.18
CA ASN A 52 1.89 9.82 -17.38
C ASN A 52 0.93 8.96 -18.19
N ILE A 53 0.23 8.02 -17.54
CA ILE A 53 -0.76 7.17 -18.20
C ILE A 53 -1.89 8.01 -18.85
N LYS A 54 -2.39 9.03 -18.14
CA LYS A 54 -3.42 9.93 -18.68
C LYS A 54 -2.92 10.76 -19.86
N GLN A 55 -1.66 11.18 -19.81
CA GLN A 55 -1.03 11.98 -20.87
C GLN A 55 -0.83 11.14 -22.13
N ASP A 56 -0.31 9.91 -21.99
CA ASP A 56 -0.16 8.96 -23.09
C ASP A 56 -1.51 8.64 -23.74
N TYR A 57 -2.54 8.36 -22.93
CA TYR A 57 -3.89 8.07 -23.43
C TYR A 57 -4.52 9.25 -24.20
N ARG A 58 -4.26 10.49 -23.73
CA ARG A 58 -4.73 11.71 -24.41
C ARG A 58 -4.01 11.90 -25.75
N GLN A 59 -2.69 11.70 -25.79
CA GLN A 59 -1.92 11.83 -27.03
C GLN A 59 -2.36 10.82 -28.09
N THR A 60 -2.63 9.57 -27.71
CA THR A 60 -3.12 8.55 -28.66
C THR A 60 -4.55 8.82 -29.14
N THR A 61 -5.41 9.41 -28.29
CA THR A 61 -6.79 9.74 -28.66
C THR A 61 -6.87 10.96 -29.59
N THR A 62 -5.96 11.93 -29.48
CA THR A 62 -5.94 13.11 -30.35
C THR A 62 -5.34 12.87 -31.74
N LEU A 63 -4.78 11.68 -31.98
CA LEU A 63 -4.16 11.25 -33.25
C LEU A 63 -5.10 10.41 -34.14
N TYR A 64 -6.32 10.10 -33.66
CA TYR A 64 -7.41 9.46 -34.39
C TYR A 64 -8.64 10.38 -34.42
#